data_AF-A3U204-F1
#
_entry.id   AF-A3U204-F1
#
_cell.length_a   1.000
_cell.length_b   1.000
_cell.length_c   1.000
_cell.angle_alpha   90.00
_cell.angle_beta   90.00
_cell.angle_gamma   90.00
#
_symmetry.space_group_name_H-M   'P 1'
#
loop_
_entity.id
_entity.type
_entity.pdbx_description
1 polymer ?
#
loop_
_entity_poly.entity_id
_entity_poly.type
_entity_poly.pdbx_seq_one_letter_code
_entity_poly.pdbx_strand_id
1 'polypeptide(L)' 'MFRKTTALAAALTLTACTQFPALDRAVPAEEQTGPYPRLAPIGALVAQTEDPRIAPGDEAALAARRAALRARADRLRRD' A
#
# COMPACT_ATOMS: atom_id res chain seq x y z
N MET A 1 10.51 30.06 15.07
CA MET A 1 10.93 29.07 14.05
C MET A 1 9.78 28.20 13.54
N PHE A 2 8.79 27.85 14.38
CA PHE A 2 7.63 27.00 14.05
C PHE A 2 6.71 27.48 12.90
N ARG A 3 6.41 28.79 12.77
CA ARG A 3 5.50 29.26 11.70
C ARG A 3 6.01 28.98 10.28
N LYS A 4 7.33 29.02 10.07
CA LYS A 4 7.95 28.72 8.76
C LYS A 4 7.88 27.23 8.44
N THR A 5 8.05 26.36 9.43
CA THR A 5 7.97 24.90 9.24
C THR A 5 6.53 24.45 9.00
N THR A 6 5.53 25.05 9.67
CA THR A 6 4.10 24.77 9.43
C THR A 6 3.67 25.16 8.01
N ALA A 7 4.11 26.31 7.51
CA ALA A 7 3.79 26.76 6.15
C ALA A 7 4.39 25.84 5.07
N LEU A 8 5.62 25.36 5.28
CA LEU A 8 6.27 24.42 4.37
C LEU A 8 5.55 23.06 4.35
N ALA A 9 5.15 22.56 5.52
CA ALA A 9 4.41 21.31 5.64
C ALA A 9 3.04 21.38 4.95
N ALA A 10 2.31 22.49 5.13
CA ALA A 10 1.03 22.71 4.46
C ALA A 10 1.19 22.75 2.93
N ALA A 11 2.22 23.43 2.41
CA ALA A 11 2.50 23.47 0.98
C ALA A 11 2.79 22.07 0.40
N LEU A 12 3.55 21.23 1.12
CA LEU A 12 3.82 19.85 0.71
C LEU A 12 2.55 18.98 0.67
N THR A 13 1.64 19.15 1.63
CA THR A 13 0.37 18.38 1.64
C THR A 13 -0.54 18.71 0.47
N LEU A 14 -0.52 19.96 -0.03
CA LEU A 14 -1.29 20.35 -1.22
C LEU A 14 -0.75 19.68 -2.49
N THR A 15 0.56 19.44 -2.58
CA THR A 15 1.16 18.75 -3.74
C THR A 15 1.20 17.23 -3.61
N ALA A 16 0.96 16.69 -2.40
CA ALA A 16 0.97 15.25 -2.14
C ALA A 16 -0.28 14.54 -2.71
N CYS A 17 -1.38 15.26 -2.91
CA CYS A 17 -2.49 14.81 -3.73
C CYS A 17 -2.15 15.11 -5.21
N THR A 18 -1.21 14.37 -5.78
CA THR A 18 -0.93 14.49 -7.21
C THR A 18 -2.17 14.11 -8.01
N GLN A 19 -2.45 14.88 -9.05
CA GLN A 19 -3.54 14.58 -9.97
C GLN A 19 -3.24 13.22 -10.62
N PHE A 20 -4.20 12.29 -10.54
CA PHE A 20 -4.11 11.01 -11.25
C PHE A 20 -3.74 11.30 -12.71
N PRO A 21 -2.63 10.77 -13.21
CA PRO A 21 -2.22 11.04 -14.59
C PRO A 21 -3.31 10.52 -15.52
N ALA A 22 -3.47 11.13 -16.69
CA ALA A 22 -4.43 10.68 -17.68
C ALA A 22 -4.01 9.31 -18.24
N LEU A 23 -4.32 8.23 -17.52
CA LEU A 23 -4.01 6.84 -17.85
C LEU A 23 -4.82 6.36 -19.06
N ASP A 24 -5.97 6.97 -19.33
CA ASP A 24 -6.83 6.62 -20.48
C ASP A 24 -6.12 6.80 -21.84
N ARG A 25 -5.06 7.62 -21.91
CA ARG A 25 -4.29 7.85 -23.15
C ARG A 25 -3.09 6.94 -23.32
N ALA A 26 -2.80 6.06 -22.35
CA ALA A 26 -1.62 5.20 -22.37
C ALA A 26 -1.89 3.80 -22.95
N VAL A 27 -3.14 3.47 -23.29
CA VAL A 27 -3.48 2.19 -23.94
C VAL A 27 -3.53 2.41 -25.46
N PRO A 28 -2.57 1.86 -26.22
CA PRO A 28 -2.58 1.92 -27.67
C PRO A 28 -3.90 1.39 -28.24
N ALA A 29 -4.36 1.94 -29.38
CA ALA A 29 -5.66 1.54 -29.97
C ALA A 29 -5.71 0.04 -30.30
N GLU A 30 -4.58 -0.53 -30.70
CA GLU A 30 -4.36 -1.95 -30.94
C GLU A 30 -4.57 -2.83 -29.69
N GLU A 31 -4.37 -2.30 -28.48
CA GLU A 31 -4.57 -3.01 -27.22
C GLU A 31 -6.02 -2.91 -26.73
N GLN A 32 -6.82 -1.97 -27.25
CA GLN A 32 -8.24 -1.83 -26.91
C GLN A 32 -9.11 -2.92 -27.55
N THR A 33 -8.66 -3.50 -28.67
CA THR A 33 -9.38 -4.54 -29.42
C THR A 33 -8.59 -5.85 -29.56
N GLY A 34 -7.53 -6.02 -28.78
CA GLY A 34 -6.70 -7.22 -28.78
C GLY A 34 -7.38 -8.43 -28.12
N PRO A 35 -6.94 -9.66 -28.42
CA PRO A 35 -7.43 -10.83 -27.71
C PRO A 35 -7.09 -10.70 -26.21
N TYR A 36 -8.13 -10.74 -25.38
CA TYR A 36 -7.94 -10.71 -23.93
C TYR A 36 -7.10 -11.92 -23.49
N PRO A 37 -6.14 -11.76 -22.56
CA PRO A 37 -5.35 -12.89 -22.09
C PRO A 37 -6.26 -13.95 -21.48
N ARG A 38 -5.92 -15.22 -21.67
CA ARG A 38 -6.64 -16.28 -20.97
C ARG A 38 -6.41 -16.13 -19.48
N LEU A 39 -7.49 -15.97 -18.74
CA LEU A 39 -7.45 -15.94 -17.28
C LEU A 39 -6.92 -17.28 -16.76
N ALA A 40 -5.97 -17.20 -15.82
CA ALA A 40 -5.50 -18.37 -15.12
C ALA A 40 -6.66 -18.99 -14.30
N PRO A 41 -6.79 -20.32 -14.25
CA PRO A 41 -7.84 -20.96 -13.46
C PRO A 41 -7.66 -20.67 -11.97
N ILE A 42 -8.56 -19.90 -11.37
CA ILE A 42 -8.49 -19.50 -9.95
C ILE A 42 -8.42 -20.72 -9.03
N GLY A 43 -9.21 -21.77 -9.30
CA GLY A 43 -9.16 -23.00 -8.50
C GLY A 43 -7.79 -23.68 -8.50
N ALA A 44 -7.08 -23.66 -9.63
CA ALA A 44 -5.73 -24.20 -9.71
C ALA A 44 -4.71 -23.35 -8.95
N LEU A 45 -4.88 -22.03 -8.95
CA LEU A 45 -4.04 -21.10 -8.18
C LEU A 45 -4.23 -21.30 -6.66
N VAL A 46 -5.48 -21.44 -6.23
CA VAL A 46 -5.82 -21.68 -4.82
C VAL A 46 -5.27 -23.04 -4.36
N ALA A 47 -5.42 -24.09 -5.18
CA ALA A 47 -4.91 -25.43 -4.85
C ALA A 47 -3.37 -25.51 -4.78
N GLN A 48 -2.65 -24.59 -5.43
CA GLN A 48 -1.19 -24.48 -5.37
C GLN A 48 -0.69 -23.64 -4.18
N THR A 49 -1.59 -22.98 -3.46
CA THR A 49 -1.24 -22.13 -2.33
C THR A 49 -1.20 -22.99 -1.07
N GLU A 50 -0.15 -22.86 -0.26
CA GLU A 50 -0.13 -23.46 1.06
C GLU A 50 -1.12 -22.72 1.96
N ASP A 51 -1.91 -23.48 2.74
CA ASP A 51 -2.83 -22.88 3.70
C ASP A 51 -2.09 -21.90 4.61
N PRO A 52 -2.68 -20.73 4.93
CA PRO A 52 -2.08 -19.81 5.88
C PRO A 52 -1.89 -20.53 7.22
N ARG A 53 -0.63 -20.75 7.61
CA ARG A 53 -0.30 -21.46 8.85
C ARG A 53 0.44 -20.53 9.79
N ILE A 54 0.00 -20.53 11.04
CA ILE A 54 0.73 -19.88 12.12
C ILE A 54 1.91 -20.79 12.47
N ALA A 55 3.11 -20.28 12.24
CA ALA A 55 4.34 -20.94 12.63
C ALA A 55 4.63 -20.69 14.12
N PRO A 56 5.36 -21.60 14.80
CA PRO A 56 5.89 -21.32 16.13
C PRO A 56 6.70 -20.02 16.12
N GLY A 57 6.32 -19.07 16.98
CA GLY A 57 6.97 -17.76 17.09
C GLY A 57 6.24 -16.59 16.42
N ASP A 58 5.26 -16.85 15.55
CA ASP A 58 4.46 -15.79 14.91
C ASP A 58 3.72 -14.93 15.93
N GLU A 59 3.19 -15.54 16.99
CA GLU A 59 2.52 -14.81 18.06
C GLU A 59 3.45 -13.80 18.74
N ALA A 60 4.68 -14.21 19.04
CA ALA A 60 5.69 -13.34 19.64
C ALA A 60 6.11 -12.22 18.66
N ALA A 61 6.31 -12.55 17.39
CA ALA A 61 6.65 -11.58 16.35
C ALA A 61 5.55 -10.53 16.16
N LEU A 62 4.28 -10.96 16.13
CA LEU A 62 3.12 -10.08 16.04
C LEU A 62 2.96 -9.21 17.29
N ALA A 63 3.16 -9.77 18.48
CA ALA A 63 3.12 -9.03 19.74
C ALA A 63 4.19 -7.93 19.79
N ALA A 64 5.43 -8.26 19.39
CA ALA A 64 6.53 -7.31 19.32
C ALA A 64 6.25 -6.19 18.31
N ARG A 65 5.78 -6.53 17.11
CA ARG A 65 5.40 -5.56 16.08
C ARG A 65 4.28 -4.63 16.57
N ARG A 66 3.25 -5.17 17.23
CA ARG A 66 2.17 -4.39 17.83
C ARG A 66 2.71 -3.38 18.85
N ALA A 67 3.61 -3.81 19.73
CA ALA A 67 4.21 -2.95 20.75
C ALA A 67 5.01 -1.79 20.11
N ALA A 68 5.84 -2.09 19.11
CA ALA A 68 6.61 -1.09 18.37
C ALA A 68 5.72 -0.06 17.65
N LEU A 69 4.65 -0.52 17.01
CA LEU A 69 3.68 0.34 16.33
C LEU A 69 2.95 1.27 17.31
N ARG A 70 2.54 0.75 18.48
CA ARG A 70 1.92 1.57 19.54
C ARG A 70 2.88 2.62 20.07
N ALA A 71 4.12 2.24 20.40
CA ALA A 71 5.14 3.18 20.84
C ALA A 71 5.41 4.28 19.80
N ARG A 72 5.39 3.95 18.51
CA ARG A 72 5.51 4.93 17.41
C ARG A 72 4.30 5.87 17.37
N ALA A 73 3.09 5.33 17.44
CA ALA A 73 1.88 6.13 17.46
C ALA A 73 1.85 7.10 18.65
N ASP A 74 2.31 6.66 19.82
CA ASP A 74 2.37 7.49 21.01
C ASP A 74 3.39 8.62 20.89
N ARG A 75 4.51 8.41 20.17
CA ARG A 75 5.43 9.51 19.83
C ARG A 75 4.75 10.53 18.93
N LEU A 76 4.13 10.08 17.84
CA LEU A 76 3.45 10.95 16.88
C LEU A 76 2.28 11.75 17.47
N ARG A 77 1.68 11.29 18.57
CA ARG A 77 0.64 12.06 19.30
C ARG A 77 1.20 13.12 20.23
N ARG A 78 2.45 12.97 20.66
CA ARG A 78 3.13 13.90 21.57
C ARG A 78 3.90 14.99 20.82
N ASP A 79 4.23 14.73 19.56
CA ASP A 79 4.81 15.69 18.61
C ASP A 79 3.72 16.58 17.99
#